data_AF-A0A960S4H8-F1
#
_entry.id   AF-A0A960S4H8-F1
#
_cell.length_a   1.000
_cell.length_b   1.000
_cell.length_c   1.000
_cell.angle_alpha   90.00
_cell.angle_beta   90.00
_cell.angle_gamma   90.00
#
_symmetry.space_group_name_H-M   'P 1'
#
loop_
_entity.id
_entity.type
_entity.pdbx_description
1 polymer ?
#
loop_
_entity_poly.entity_id
_entity_poly.type
_entity_poly.pdbx_seq_one_letter_code
_entity_poly.pdbx_strand_id
1 'polypeptide(L)' 'MEKTFSAELSSLHPILDWVRTHLEETGLSDVEIRRIEIALEEGLVNIFAYAYQGETGLIHIR' A
#
# COMPACT_ATOMS: atom_id res chain seq x y z
N MET A 1 -10.75 -8.71 -2.72
CA MET A 1 -10.80 -8.88 -1.25
C MET A 1 -10.56 -7.51 -0.66
N GLU A 2 -11.28 -7.07 0.36
CA GLU A 2 -11.09 -5.73 0.94
C GLU A 2 -10.25 -5.81 2.21
N LYS A 3 -9.30 -4.89 2.38
CA LYS A 3 -8.54 -4.72 3.62
C LYS A 3 -8.37 -3.25 3.98
N THR A 4 -8.42 -2.99 5.28
CA THR A 4 -8.32 -1.65 5.87
C THR A 4 -7.09 -1.55 6.76
N PHE A 5 -6.38 -0.43 6.64
CA PHE A 5 -5.19 -0.11 7.43
C PHE A 5 -5.29 1.31 8.00
N SER A 6 -4.58 1.58 9.09
CA SER A 6 -4.39 2.94 9.59
C SER A 6 -3.56 3.75 8.59
N ALA A 7 -3.90 5.02 8.38
CA ALA A 7 -3.17 5.90 7.48
C ALA A 7 -1.92 6.49 8.14
N GLU A 8 -0.96 5.62 8.46
CA GLU A 8 0.30 5.96 9.13
C GLU A 8 1.48 5.21 8.52
N LEU A 9 2.68 5.78 8.64
CA LEU A 9 3.89 5.23 8.02
C LEU A 9 4.21 3.79 8.47
N SER A 10 3.87 3.43 9.72
CA SER A 10 3.98 2.07 10.25
C SER A 10 3.15 1.03 9.48
N SER A 11 2.11 1.46 8.77
CA SER A 11 1.27 0.59 7.94
C SER A 11 1.82 0.37 6.53
N LEU A 12 2.91 1.05 6.12
CA LEU A 12 3.47 0.95 4.78
C LEU A 12 3.86 -0.49 4.40
N HIS A 13 4.73 -1.13 5.19
CA HIS A 13 5.14 -2.51 4.91
C HIS A 13 3.98 -3.51 4.99
N PRO A 14 3.10 -3.49 6.02
CA PRO A 14 1.90 -4.32 6.05
C PRO A 14 0.99 -4.20 4.82
N ILE A 15 0.88 -2.99 4.25
CA ILE A 15 0.13 -2.77 3.00
C ILE A 15 0.85 -3.42 1.81
N LEU A 16 2.15 -3.15 1.65
CA LEU A 16 2.93 -3.69 0.53
C LEU A 16 2.98 -5.22 0.55
N ASP A 17 3.17 -5.82 1.72
CA ASP A 17 3.15 -7.28 1.89
C ASP A 17 1.81 -7.88 1.46
N TRP A 18 0.70 -7.25 1.88
CA TRP A 18 -0.64 -7.72 1.51
C TRP A 18 -0.92 -7.62 0.02
N VAL A 19 -0.48 -6.53 -0.62
CA VAL A 19 -0.59 -6.35 -2.07
C VAL A 19 0.27 -7.36 -2.80
N ARG A 20 1.53 -7.56 -2.38
CA ARG A 20 2.44 -8.55 -2.97
C ARG A 20 1.83 -9.95 -2.95
N THR A 21 1.31 -10.40 -1.82
CA THR A 21 0.65 -11.72 -1.72
C THR A 21 -0.49 -11.87 -2.74
N HIS A 22 -1.27 -10.81 -2.98
CA HIS A 22 -2.32 -10.84 -4.00
C HIS A 22 -1.76 -10.85 -5.43
N LEU A 23 -0.71 -10.08 -5.70
CA LEU A 23 -0.12 -10.00 -7.03
C LEU A 23 0.61 -11.30 -7.42
N GLU A 24 1.19 -12.02 -6.46
CA GLU A 24 1.80 -13.33 -6.68
C GLU A 24 0.79 -14.35 -7.23
N GLU A 25 -0.51 -14.21 -6.92
CA GLU A 25 -1.58 -15.07 -7.45
C GLU A 25 -1.99 -14.73 -8.89
N THR A 26 -1.54 -13.60 -9.44
CA THR A 26 -1.95 -13.11 -10.77
C THR A 26 -1.05 -13.58 -11.92
N GLY A 27 0.07 -14.24 -11.62
CA GLY A 27 1.05 -14.69 -12.61
C GLY A 27 1.98 -13.60 -13.15
N LEU A 28 1.97 -12.40 -12.54
CA LEU A 28 2.94 -11.35 -12.83
C LEU A 28 4.36 -11.77 -12.45
N SER A 29 5.35 -11.26 -13.18
CA SER A 29 6.76 -11.45 -12.83
C SER A 29 7.15 -10.59 -11.61
N ASP A 30 8.20 -11.00 -10.90
CA ASP A 30 8.75 -10.22 -9.77
C ASP A 30 9.09 -8.77 -10.14
N VAL A 31 9.53 -8.54 -11.38
CA VAL A 31 9.86 -7.20 -11.88
C VAL A 31 8.60 -6.33 -12.01
N GLU A 32 7.50 -6.91 -12.47
CA GLU A 32 6.20 -6.21 -12.58
C GLU A 32 5.62 -5.93 -11.20
N ILE A 33 5.64 -6.92 -10.30
CA ILE A 33 5.21 -6.77 -8.91
C ILE A 33 6.01 -5.65 -8.23
N ARG A 34 7.35 -5.66 -8.38
CA ARG A 34 8.20 -4.63 -7.78
C ARG A 34 7.92 -3.22 -8.30
N ARG A 35 7.57 -3.08 -9.58
CA ARG A 35 7.17 -1.77 -10.15
C ARG A 35 5.87 -1.26 -9.53
N ILE A 36 4.91 -2.14 -9.30
CA ILE A 36 3.64 -1.80 -8.64
C ILE A 36 3.90 -1.39 -7.19
N GLU A 37 4.75 -2.11 -6.46
CA GLU A 37 5.13 -1.76 -5.08
C GLU A 37 5.75 -0.37 -4.99
N ILE A 38 6.67 -0.01 -5.89
CA ILE A 38 7.30 1.32 -5.89
C ILE A 38 6.26 2.43 -6.10
N ALA A 39 5.35 2.25 -7.06
CA ALA A 39 4.29 3.23 -7.31
C ALA A 39 3.33 3.37 -6.11
N LEU A 40 3.02 2.25 -5.45
CA LEU A 40 2.25 2.24 -4.21
C LEU A 40 2.99 2.94 -3.08
N GLU A 41 4.27 2.66 -2.88
CA GLU A 41 5.10 3.27 -1.85
C GLU A 41 5.12 4.79 -1.98
N GLU A 42 5.38 5.31 -3.19
CA GLU A 42 5.35 6.75 -3.47
C GLU A 42 3.99 7.38 -3.18
N GLY A 43 2.90 6.73 -3.62
CA GLY A 43 1.54 7.21 -3.38
C GLY A 43 1.15 7.20 -1.90
N LEU A 44 1.47 6.11 -1.19
CA LEU A 44 1.16 5.92 0.22
C LEU A 44 1.94 6.88 1.10
N VAL A 45 3.24 7.05 0.86
CA VAL A 45 4.07 8.02 1.59
C VAL A 45 3.50 9.44 1.46
N ASN A 46 3.06 9.83 0.26
CA ASN A 46 2.41 11.12 0.07
C ASN A 46 1.08 11.23 0.83
N ILE A 47 0.26 10.18 0.84
CA ILE A 47 -0.99 10.15 1.59
C ILE A 47 -0.71 10.29 3.10
N PHE A 48 0.21 9.48 3.64
CA PHE A 48 0.56 9.52 5.07
C PHE A 48 1.10 10.88 5.49
N ALA A 49 1.92 11.52 4.65
CA ALA A 49 2.54 12.79 4.98
C ALA A 49 1.59 13.98 4.88
N TYR A 50 0.65 13.96 3.93
CA TYR A 50 -0.06 15.19 3.53
C TYR A 50 -1.58 15.11 3.61
N ALA A 51 -2.19 13.93 3.47
CA ALA A 51 -3.64 13.84 3.31
C ALA A 51 -4.40 14.10 4.63
N TYR A 52 -3.80 13.78 5.78
CA TYR A 52 -4.50 13.82 7.07
C TYR A 52 -4.05 14.93 8.02
N GLN A 53 -2.97 15.68 7.71
CA GLN A 53 -2.55 16.91 8.43
C GLN A 53 -2.60 16.85 9.97
N GLY A 54 -2.24 15.71 10.58
CA GLY A 54 -2.26 15.51 12.03
C GLY A 54 -3.51 14.80 12.58
N GLU A 55 -4.48 14.50 11.73
CA GLU A 55 -5.60 13.61 12.02
C GLU A 55 -5.26 12.16 11.69
N THR A 56 -5.98 11.22 12.30
CA THR A 56 -5.90 9.80 11.96
C THR A 56 -6.87 9.45 10.83
N GLY A 57 -6.38 8.69 9.87
CA GLY A 57 -7.14 8.23 8.71
C GLY A 57 -7.14 6.72 8.54
N LEU A 58 -7.92 6.24 7.57
CA LEU A 58 -7.94 4.85 7.14
C LEU A 58 -7.68 4.76 5.63
N ILE A 59 -6.92 3.73 5.24
CA ILE A 59 -6.71 3.34 3.83
C ILE A 59 -7.50 2.07 3.56
N HIS A 60 -8.28 2.10 2.49
CA HIS A 60 -9.08 0.96 2.01
C HIS A 60 -8.50 0.45 0.69
N ILE A 61 -8.15 -0.83 0.64
CA ILE A 61 -7.59 -1.48 -0.56
C ILE A 61 -8.53 -2.61 -0.98
N ARG A 62 -8.85 -2.68 -2.28
CA ARG A 62 -9.89 -3.56 -2.85
C ARG A 62 -9.48 -4.21 -4.17
#